data_AF-A0A957JYC0-F1
#
_entry.id   AF-A0A957JYC0-F1
#
_cell.length_a   1.000
_cell.length_b   1.000
_cell.length_c   1.000
_cell.angle_alpha   90.00
_cell.angle_beta   90.00
_cell.angle_gamma   90.00
#
_symmetry.space_group_name_H-M   'P 1'
#
loop_
_entity.id
_entity.type
_entity.pdbx_description
1 polymer ?
#
loop_
_entity_poly.entity_id
_entity_poly.type
_entity_poly.pdbx_seq_one_letter_code
_entity_poly.pdbx_strand_id
1 'polypeptide(L)'
;MKRLLAAMKLDFLLQVRTQLYTIGLVVAVVIAGALAWLADPEQLTTYVPTLMLLVIGGSTLLYVAAMILFEKEQGTLNALIVSPLTFFSW
;
A
#
# COMPACT_ATOMS: atom_id res chain seq x y z
N MET A 1 -2.78 -15.82 20.71
CA MET A 1 -2.85 -14.36 20.96
C MET A 1 -1.49 -13.66 20.87
N LYS A 2 -0.41 -14.16 21.50
CA LYS A 2 0.94 -13.56 21.43
C LYS A 2 1.45 -13.34 20.00
N ARG A 3 1.17 -14.27 19.07
CA ARG A 3 1.58 -14.18 17.66
C ARG A 3 0.90 -13.04 16.89
N LEU A 4 -0.41 -12.85 17.07
CA LEU A 4 -1.15 -11.79 16.37
C LEU A 4 -0.73 -10.41 16.85
N LEU A 5 -0.57 -10.24 18.16
CA LEU A 5 -0.05 -9.00 18.75
C LEU A 5 1.38 -8.69 18.28
N ALA A 6 2.24 -9.72 18.17
CA ALA A 6 3.59 -9.55 17.65
C ALA A 6 3.59 -9.12 16.17
N ALA A 7 2.71 -9.71 15.35
CA ALA A 7 2.56 -9.32 13.94
C ALA A 7 2.07 -7.87 13.80
N MET A 8 1.02 -7.48 14.52
CA MET A 8 0.52 -6.09 14.51
C MET A 8 1.59 -5.09 14.96
N LYS A 9 2.38 -5.43 15.99
CA LYS A 9 3.48 -4.59 16.46
C LYS A 9 4.56 -4.43 15.39
N LEU A 10 4.90 -5.51 14.69
CA LEU A 10 5.88 -5.50 13.61
C LEU A 10 5.39 -4.61 12.46
N ASP A 11 4.14 -4.76 12.03
CA ASP A 11 3.55 -3.94 10.97
C ASP A 11 3.56 -2.46 11.34
N PHE A 12 3.17 -2.13 12.57
CA PHE A 12 3.20 -0.74 13.06
C PHE A 12 4.63 -0.16 13.04
N LEU A 13 5.61 -0.90 13.58
CA LEU A 13 7.01 -0.45 13.60
C LEU A 13 7.57 -0.28 12.19
N LEU A 14 7.21 -1.17 11.26
CA LEU A 14 7.60 -1.06 9.86
C LEU A 14 7.00 0.20 9.23
N GLN A 15 5.69 0.45 9.41
CA GLN A 15 5.02 1.63 8.88
C GLN A 15 5.60 2.95 9.42
N VAL A 16 6.03 2.98 10.69
CA VAL A 16 6.75 4.12 11.27
C VAL A 16 8.15 4.27 10.66
N ARG A 17 8.91 3.17 10.56
CA ARG A 17 10.29 3.19 10.03
C ARG A 17 10.34 3.63 8.58
N THR A 18 9.37 3.23 7.77
CA THR A 18 9.26 3.61 6.36
C THR A 18 8.56 4.95 6.14
N GLN A 19 8.16 5.65 7.22
CA GLN A 19 7.43 6.93 7.15
C GLN A 19 6.10 6.85 6.40
N LEU A 20 5.50 5.66 6.26
CA LEU A 20 4.25 5.48 5.53
C LEU A 20 3.09 6.24 6.15
N TYR A 21 3.06 6.38 7.48
CA TYR A 21 2.05 7.22 8.15
C TYR A 21 2.20 8.70 7.78
N THR A 22 3.44 9.19 7.73
CA THR A 22 3.74 10.57 7.33
C THR A 22 3.33 10.82 5.89
N ILE A 23 3.69 9.91 4.98
CA ILE A 23 3.32 9.99 3.56
C ILE A 23 1.80 9.95 3.41
N GLY A 24 1.12 9.00 4.08
CA GLY A 24 -0.33 8.89 4.05
C GLY A 24 -1.03 10.15 4.55
N LEU A 25 -0.55 10.75 5.63
CA LEU A 25 -1.08 12.01 6.17
C LEU A 25 -0.90 13.17 5.17
N VAL A 26 0.29 13.33 4.59
CA VAL A 26 0.57 14.39 3.60
C VAL A 26 -0.34 14.24 2.39
N VAL A 27 -0.45 13.02 1.84
CA VAL A 27 -1.34 12.75 0.69
C VAL A 27 -2.80 13.04 1.04
N ALA A 28 -3.26 12.64 2.23
CA ALA A 28 -4.62 12.91 2.68
C ALA A 28 -4.91 14.41 2.78
N VAL A 29 -3.98 15.19 3.35
CA VAL A 29 -4.10 16.66 3.44
C VAL A 29 -4.13 17.30 2.06
N VAL A 30 -3.28 16.86 1.14
CA VAL A 30 -3.25 17.39 -0.24
C VAL A 30 -4.56 17.11 -0.97
N ILE A 31 -5.07 15.87 -0.89
CA ILE A 31 -6.34 15.50 -1.54
C ILE A 31 -7.51 16.25 -0.89
N ALA A 32 -7.55 16.35 0.43
CA ALA A 32 -8.59 17.09 1.13
C ALA A 32 -8.57 18.58 0.77
N GLY A 33 -7.37 19.19 0.69
CA GLY A 33 -7.20 20.57 0.25
C GLY A 33 -7.64 20.78 -1.20
N ALA A 34 -7.32 19.84 -2.09
CA ALA A 34 -7.78 19.88 -3.47
C ALA A 34 -9.31 19.78 -3.56
N LEU A 35 -9.93 18.87 -2.82
CA LEU A 35 -11.40 18.79 -2.77
C LEU A 35 -12.03 20.07 -2.21
N ALA A 36 -11.46 20.63 -1.14
CA ALA A 36 -11.96 21.86 -0.54
C ALA A 36 -11.89 23.07 -1.48
N TRP A 37 -10.93 23.08 -2.42
CA TRP A 37 -10.74 24.18 -3.36
C TRP A 37 -11.46 23.99 -4.69
N LEU A 38 -11.57 22.76 -5.19
CA LEU A 38 -12.09 22.46 -6.53
C LEU A 38 -13.50 21.88 -6.55
N ALA A 39 -14.01 21.31 -5.46
CA ALA A 39 -15.29 20.61 -5.46
C ALA A 39 -16.40 21.45 -4.79
N ASP A 40 -17.57 21.46 -5.42
CA ASP A 40 -18.77 22.02 -4.79
C ASP A 40 -19.28 21.10 -3.68
N PRO A 41 -19.94 21.63 -2.63
CA PRO A 41 -20.41 20.83 -1.49
C PRO A 41 -21.31 19.65 -1.89
N GLU A 42 -22.13 19.83 -2.93
CA GLU A 42 -23.04 18.79 -3.44
C GLU A 42 -22.28 17.59 -4.03
N GLN A 43 -21.12 17.84 -4.65
CA GLN A 43 -20.28 16.83 -5.28
C GLN A 43 -19.50 15.98 -4.28
N LEU A 44 -19.26 16.49 -3.06
CA LEU A 44 -18.50 15.79 -2.02
C LEU A 44 -19.14 14.45 -1.63
N THR A 45 -20.47 14.36 -1.67
CA THR A 45 -21.21 13.12 -1.39
C THR A 45 -20.84 11.97 -2.33
N THR A 46 -20.36 12.29 -3.54
CA THR A 46 -19.91 11.31 -4.54
C THR A 46 -18.39 11.21 -4.56
N TYR A 47 -17.67 12.34 -4.56
CA TYR A 47 -16.21 12.35 -4.71
C TYR A 47 -15.46 11.70 -3.55
N VAL A 48 -15.90 11.93 -2.31
CA VAL A 48 -15.24 11.34 -1.13
C VAL A 48 -15.23 9.81 -1.17
N PRO A 49 -16.37 9.11 -1.30
CA PRO A 49 -16.37 7.65 -1.35
C PRO A 49 -15.63 7.10 -2.57
N THR A 50 -15.75 7.75 -3.75
CA THR A 50 -15.00 7.33 -4.95
C THR A 50 -13.49 7.42 -4.73
N LEU A 51 -13.00 8.51 -4.13
CA LEU A 51 -11.59 8.68 -3.82
C LEU A 51 -11.11 7.67 -2.77
N MET A 52 -11.93 7.36 -1.75
CA MET A 52 -11.58 6.30 -0.80
C MET A 52 -11.38 4.95 -1.49
N LEU A 53 -12.30 4.57 -2.40
CA LEU A 53 -12.16 3.34 -3.18
C LEU A 53 -10.92 3.37 -4.09
N LEU A 54 -10.65 4.50 -4.73
CA LEU A 54 -9.46 4.69 -5.56
C LEU A 54 -8.18 4.54 -4.74
N VAL A 55 -8.11 5.13 -3.53
CA VAL A 55 -6.93 5.05 -2.67
C VAL A 55 -6.71 3.63 -2.16
N ILE A 56 -7.76 2.94 -1.72
CA ILE A 56 -7.67 1.55 -1.24
C ILE A 56 -7.25 0.62 -2.38
N GLY A 57 -7.93 0.70 -3.53
CA GLY A 57 -7.60 -0.14 -4.69
C GLY A 57 -6.24 0.19 -5.29
N GLY A 58 -5.95 1.48 -5.45
CA GLY A 58 -4.70 1.98 -6.04
C GLY A 58 -3.49 1.65 -5.19
N SER A 59 -3.55 1.82 -3.88
CA SER A 59 -2.45 1.45 -2.98
C SER A 59 -2.15 -0.06 -3.02
N THR A 60 -3.18 -0.90 -3.16
CA THR A 60 -3.01 -2.35 -3.34
C THR A 60 -2.28 -2.69 -4.64
N LEU A 61 -2.66 -2.05 -5.75
CA LEU A 61 -1.98 -2.24 -7.04
C LEU A 61 -0.53 -1.75 -7.00
N LEU A 62 -0.29 -0.59 -6.38
CA LEU A 62 1.06 -0.04 -6.21
C LEU A 62 1.92 -0.95 -5.33
N TYR A 63 1.36 -1.57 -4.30
CA TYR A 63 2.06 -2.55 -3.48
C TYR A 63 2.52 -3.74 -4.31
N VAL A 64 1.64 -4.33 -5.13
CA VAL A 64 1.99 -5.45 -6.00
C VAL A 64 3.08 -5.04 -7.02
N ALA A 65 2.93 -3.87 -7.63
CA ALA A 65 3.92 -3.36 -8.58
C ALA A 65 5.29 -3.14 -7.91
N ALA A 66 5.31 -2.58 -6.69
CA ALA A 66 6.53 -2.39 -5.92
C ALA A 66 7.20 -3.73 -5.56
N MET A 67 6.42 -4.74 -5.18
CA MET A 67 6.94 -6.10 -4.91
C MET A 67 7.58 -6.72 -6.15
N ILE A 68 6.95 -6.59 -7.33
CA ILE A 68 7.52 -7.08 -8.59
C ILE A 68 8.85 -6.38 -8.90
N LEU A 69 8.92 -5.06 -8.71
CA LEU A 69 10.16 -4.31 -8.92
C LEU A 69 11.26 -4.77 -7.95
N PHE A 70 10.91 -4.99 -6.68
CA PHE A 70 11.83 -5.46 -5.66
C PHE A 70 12.38 -6.85 -5.97
N GLU A 71 11.53 -7.80 -6.36
CA GLU A 71 11.95 -9.16 -6.76
C GLU A 71 12.81 -9.15 -8.02
N LYS A 72 12.52 -8.23 -8.96
CA LYS A 72 13.35 -8.03 -10.16
C LYS A 72 14.75 -7.54 -9.79
N GLU A 73 14.87 -6.55 -8.91
CA GLU A 73 16.16 -6.00 -8.46
C GLU A 73 17.00 -7.03 -7.70
N GLN A 74 16.37 -7.89 -6.91
CA GLN A 74 17.04 -8.97 -6.18
C GLN A 74 17.43 -10.17 -7.05
N GLY A 75 17.01 -10.19 -8.32
CA GLY A 75 17.24 -11.32 -9.22
C GLY A 75 16.48 -12.58 -8.81
N THR A 76 15.58 -12.51 -7.82
CA THR A 76 14.77 -13.66 -7.37
C THR A 76 13.80 -14.11 -8.46
N LEU A 77 13.32 -13.18 -9.29
CA LEU A 77 12.55 -13.52 -10.49
C LEU A 77 13.35 -14.40 -11.47
N ASN A 78 14.65 -14.14 -11.61
CA ASN A 78 15.54 -14.95 -12.45
C ASN A 78 15.94 -16.27 -11.74
N ALA A 79 16.15 -16.24 -10.42
CA ALA A 79 16.45 -17.44 -9.64
C ALA A 79 15.32 -18.48 -9.72
N LEU A 80 14.06 -18.05 -9.78
CA LEU A 80 12.91 -18.94 -10.01
C LEU A 80 12.93 -19.64 -11.38
N ILE A 81 13.51 -19.02 -12.41
CA ILE A 81 13.62 -19.61 -13.75
C ILE A 81 14.71 -20.69 -13.79
N VAL A 82 15.83 -20.47 -13.08
CA VAL A 82 17.01 -21.34 -13.16
C VAL A 82 17.00 -22.44 -12.08
N SER A 83 16.38 -22.19 -10.92
CA SER A 83 16.14 -23.18 -9.88
C SER A 83 14.75 -22.98 -9.28
N PRO A 84 13.68 -23.53 -9.88
CA PRO A 84 12.34 -23.39 -9.34
C PRO A 84 12.28 -24.04 -7.96
N LEU A 85 12.18 -23.20 -6.93
CA LEU A 85 11.95 -23.67 -5.56
C LEU A 85 10.52 -24.20 -5.49
N THR A 86 10.36 -25.52 -5.41
CA THR A 86 9.08 -26.17 -5.12
C THR A 86 8.70 -25.85 -3.68
N PHE A 87 7.93 -24.78 -3.47
CA PHE A 87 7.45 -24.37 -2.14
C PHE A 87 6.36 -25.30 -1.59
N PHE A 88 5.97 -26.33 -2.34
CA PHE A 88 4.92 -27.30 -1.98
C PHE A 88 5.52 -28.72 -1.97
N SER A 89 5.96 -29.15 -0.80
CA SER A 89 6.01 -30.58 -0.44
C SER A 89 5.13 -30.76 0.79
N TRP A 90 3.92 -31.28 0.58
CA TRP A 90 3.13 -31.92 1.62
C TRP A 90 3.61 -33.36 1.79
#